data_AF-A0AAT9HCF3-F1
#
_entry.id   AF-A0AAT9HCF3-F1
#
_cell.length_a   1.000
_cell.length_b   1.000
_cell.length_c   1.000
_cell.angle_alpha   90.00
_cell.angle_beta   90.00
_cell.angle_gamma   90.00
#
_symmetry.space_group_name_H-M   'P 1'
#
loop_
_entity.id
_entity.type
_entity.pdbx_description
1 polymer ?
#
loop_
_entity_poly.entity_id
_entity_poly.type
_entity_poly.pdbx_seq_one_letter_code
_entity_poly.pdbx_strand_id
1 'polypeptide(L)'
;MRDLVVILRPGRRPPRLLGLVVELSTRRRIFLPMNRVTAVQSGQVITTGVLNVRRFEQRPTERLVFGELLDRRVTLVESDEEVTVLDLSVHQLPARREWEIDRVFVRKGKKGGAFRRGKGEALTVEWSAVTGFSLEEQGQGAENLLATFEQLRPADLANVLHHLSPSAARRWPPPSTTTGSPTSWRSCPRTTRSRSSAS
;
A
#
# COMPACT_ATOMS: atom_id res chain seq x y z
N MET A 1 16.32 -7.87 -13.78
CA MET A 1 15.06 -7.58 -13.04
C MET A 1 15.00 -8.48 -11.81
N ARG A 2 14.48 -8.00 -10.68
CA ARG A 2 14.36 -8.79 -9.44
C ARG A 2 12.94 -9.16 -9.05
N ASP A 3 11.99 -8.25 -9.20
CA ASP A 3 10.59 -8.50 -8.83
C ASP A 3 9.67 -7.49 -9.51
N LEU A 4 8.35 -7.69 -9.35
CA LEU A 4 7.31 -6.73 -9.68
C LEU A 4 6.59 -6.29 -8.40
N VAL A 5 6.23 -5.02 -8.33
CA VAL A 5 5.51 -4.44 -7.19
C VAL A 5 4.07 -4.18 -7.58
N VAL A 6 3.14 -4.82 -6.87
CA VAL A 6 1.70 -4.68 -7.11
C VAL A 6 0.98 -4.18 -5.86
N ILE A 7 -0.21 -3.63 -6.06
CA ILE A 7 -1.17 -3.38 -4.98
C ILE A 7 -2.39 -4.28 -5.19
N LEU A 8 -2.73 -5.06 -4.17
CA LEU A 8 -3.97 -5.84 -4.17
C LEU A 8 -5.15 -4.89 -3.96
N ARG A 9 -6.26 -5.16 -4.64
CA ARG A 9 -7.47 -4.32 -4.57
C ARG A 9 -8.60 -5.09 -3.86
N PRO A 10 -9.45 -4.39 -3.08
CA PRO A 10 -10.64 -5.01 -2.48
C PRO A 10 -11.57 -5.66 -3.52
N GLY A 11 -12.33 -6.64 -3.08
CA GLY A 11 -13.38 -7.27 -3.91
C GLY A 11 -12.86 -8.11 -5.07
N ARG A 12 -11.69 -8.75 -4.93
CA ARG A 12 -11.07 -9.61 -5.97
C ARG A 12 -10.91 -8.91 -7.32
N ARG A 13 -10.72 -7.60 -7.30
CA ARG A 13 -10.36 -6.85 -8.51
C ARG A 13 -8.91 -7.18 -8.89
N PRO A 14 -8.58 -7.23 -10.20
CA PRO A 14 -7.20 -7.39 -10.69
C PRO A 14 -6.22 -6.49 -9.92
N PRO A 15 -5.04 -6.93 -9.46
CA PRO A 15 -4.06 -6.07 -8.81
C PRO A 15 -3.51 -5.05 -9.78
N ARG A 16 -3.18 -3.84 -9.30
CA ARG A 16 -2.46 -2.87 -10.12
C ARG A 16 -0.96 -3.11 -10.00
N LEU A 17 -0.27 -3.17 -11.13
CA LEU A 17 1.18 -3.19 -11.21
C LEU A 17 1.72 -1.75 -11.15
N LEU A 18 2.51 -1.46 -10.12
CA LEU A 18 3.12 -0.14 -9.93
C LEU A 18 4.45 0.00 -10.67
N GLY A 19 5.25 -1.06 -10.68
CA GLY A 19 6.61 -1.01 -11.19
C GLY A 19 7.40 -2.28 -10.95
N LEU A 20 8.70 -2.19 -11.23
CA LEU A 20 9.65 -3.26 -11.12
C LEU A 20 10.62 -2.97 -9.97
N VAL A 21 11.07 -4.03 -9.30
CA VAL A 21 12.29 -3.99 -8.48
C VAL A 21 13.44 -4.39 -9.38
N VAL A 22 14.41 -3.50 -9.55
CA VAL A 22 15.61 -3.77 -10.36
C VAL A 22 16.85 -3.69 -9.48
N GLU A 23 17.78 -4.61 -9.70
CA GLU A 23 19.08 -4.60 -9.05
C GLU A 23 20.08 -3.89 -9.96
N LEU A 24 20.74 -2.87 -9.42
CA LEU A 24 21.82 -2.15 -10.08
C LEU A 24 23.13 -2.93 -10.00
N SER A 25 24.14 -2.53 -10.79
CA SER A 25 25.51 -3.06 -10.70
C SER A 25 26.11 -2.96 -9.30
N THR A 26 25.65 -2.00 -8.49
CA THR A 26 26.04 -1.81 -7.08
C THR A 26 25.35 -2.79 -6.11
N ARG A 27 24.63 -3.80 -6.61
CA ARG A 27 23.74 -4.71 -5.86
C ARG A 27 22.61 -4.02 -5.09
N ARG A 28 22.43 -2.71 -5.30
CA ARG A 28 21.33 -1.95 -4.73
C ARG A 28 20.05 -2.26 -5.50
N ARG A 29 19.00 -2.64 -4.77
CA ARG A 29 17.65 -2.78 -5.32
C ARG A 29 16.96 -1.43 -5.27
N ILE A 30 16.35 -1.03 -6.38
CA ILE A 30 15.63 0.23 -6.52
C ILE A 30 14.25 -0.02 -7.14
N PHE A 31 13.33 0.91 -6.93
CA PHE A 31 12.02 0.90 -7.57
C PHE A 31 12.08 1.59 -8.93
N LEU A 32 11.58 0.92 -9.96
CA LEU A 32 11.44 1.45 -11.31
C LEU A 32 9.95 1.52 -11.66
N PRO A 33 9.36 2.73 -11.76
CA PRO A 33 7.96 2.89 -12.13
C PRO A 33 7.62 2.26 -13.48
N MET A 34 6.50 1.54 -13.58
CA MET A 34 6.12 0.83 -14.82
C MET A 34 5.91 1.80 -15.99
N ASN A 35 5.45 3.03 -15.72
CA ASN A 35 5.26 4.07 -16.74
C ASN A 35 6.56 4.59 -17.39
N ARG A 36 7.73 4.24 -16.82
CA ARG A 36 9.04 4.57 -17.39
C ARG A 36 9.67 3.42 -18.15
N VAL A 37 9.12 2.21 -18.06
CA VAL A 37 9.60 1.03 -18.77
C VAL A 37 9.14 1.11 -20.22
N THR A 38 10.07 1.08 -21.16
CA THR A 38 9.76 1.07 -22.60
C THR A 38 9.97 -0.29 -23.23
N ALA A 39 10.90 -1.08 -22.71
CA ALA A 39 11.11 -2.45 -23.12
C ALA A 39 11.73 -3.29 -21.99
N VAL A 40 11.41 -4.58 -22.00
CA VAL A 40 12.08 -5.59 -21.17
C VAL A 40 12.70 -6.60 -22.14
N GLN A 41 14.01 -6.75 -22.04
CA GLN A 41 14.80 -7.70 -22.83
C GLN A 41 15.46 -8.72 -21.90
N SER A 42 16.04 -9.77 -22.47
CA SER A 42 16.80 -10.75 -21.68
C SER A 42 17.95 -10.06 -20.95
N GLY A 43 17.85 -9.98 -19.62
CA GLY A 43 18.86 -9.35 -18.76
C GLY A 43 18.79 -7.82 -18.64
N GLN A 44 17.99 -7.11 -19.45
CA GLN A 44 17.95 -5.64 -19.45
C GLN A 44 16.53 -5.09 -19.38
N VAL A 45 16.35 -4.00 -18.63
CA VAL A 45 15.13 -3.18 -18.66
C VAL A 45 15.50 -1.81 -19.24
N ILE A 46 14.83 -1.43 -20.33
CA ILE A 46 15.04 -0.14 -21.01
C ILE A 46 14.03 0.86 -20.44
N THR A 47 14.53 2.05 -20.08
CA THR A 47 13.74 3.06 -19.37
C THR A 47 13.95 4.46 -19.94
N THR A 48 13.01 5.37 -19.68
CA THR A 48 13.11 6.78 -20.07
C THR A 48 13.40 7.73 -18.91
N GLY A 49 14.17 8.78 -19.22
CA GLY A 49 14.48 9.88 -18.31
C GLY A 49 15.42 9.50 -17.15
N VAL A 50 15.48 10.36 -16.13
CA VAL A 50 16.31 10.18 -14.93
C VAL A 50 15.61 9.29 -13.91
N LEU A 51 16.33 8.32 -13.33
CA LEU A 51 15.80 7.38 -12.35
C LEU A 51 16.22 7.73 -10.93
N ASN A 52 15.31 7.59 -9.98
CA ASN A 52 15.64 7.70 -8.56
C ASN A 52 16.32 6.40 -8.09
N VAL A 53 17.58 6.51 -7.66
CA VAL A 53 18.40 5.37 -7.20
C VAL A 53 18.27 5.08 -5.70
N ARG A 54 17.24 5.63 -5.03
CA ARG A 54 16.94 5.29 -3.63
C ARG A 54 16.74 3.79 -3.47
N ARG A 55 17.19 3.27 -2.32
CA ARG A 55 16.95 1.87 -1.97
C ARG A 55 15.44 1.61 -2.01
N PHE A 56 15.05 0.51 -2.62
CA PHE A 56 13.68 0.03 -2.57
C PHE A 56 13.35 -0.41 -1.14
N GLU A 57 12.23 0.09 -0.65
CA GLU A 57 11.59 -0.34 0.59
C GLU A 57 10.14 -0.60 0.25
N GLN A 58 9.71 -1.84 0.50
CA GLN A 58 8.34 -2.26 0.24
C GLN A 58 7.39 -1.59 1.23
N ARG A 59 6.32 -1.00 0.71
CA ARG A 59 5.27 -0.42 1.55
C ARG A 59 4.30 -1.51 2.06
N PRO A 60 3.60 -1.29 3.18
CA PRO A 60 2.66 -2.28 3.73
C PRO A 60 1.54 -2.71 2.76
N THR A 61 1.13 -1.81 1.88
CA THR A 61 0.08 -2.05 0.87
C THR A 61 0.61 -2.66 -0.43
N GLU A 62 1.93 -2.74 -0.58
CA GLU A 62 2.59 -3.30 -1.76
C GLU A 62 2.88 -4.79 -1.54
N ARG A 63 2.83 -5.56 -2.62
CA ARG A 63 3.18 -6.98 -2.65
C ARG A 63 4.17 -7.26 -3.77
N LEU A 64 5.09 -8.17 -3.53
CA LEU A 64 6.06 -8.64 -4.50
C LEU A 64 5.51 -9.86 -5.25
N VAL A 65 5.50 -9.80 -6.58
CA VAL A 65 4.93 -10.88 -7.39
C VAL A 65 5.73 -12.18 -7.23
N PHE A 66 7.04 -12.13 -7.42
CA PHE A 66 7.88 -13.33 -7.32
C PHE A 66 8.07 -13.76 -5.87
N GLY A 67 8.24 -12.79 -4.97
CA GLY A 67 8.46 -13.06 -3.55
C GLY A 67 7.23 -13.55 -2.77
N GLU A 68 6.02 -13.16 -3.17
CA GLU A 68 4.81 -13.37 -2.34
C GLU A 68 3.60 -13.96 -3.08
N LEU A 69 3.49 -13.79 -4.41
CA LEU A 69 2.32 -14.25 -5.16
C LEU A 69 2.56 -15.55 -5.94
N LEU A 70 3.75 -15.73 -6.53
CA LEU A 70 4.13 -16.99 -7.17
C LEU A 70 4.39 -18.07 -6.12
N ASP A 71 4.17 -19.33 -6.52
CA ASP A 71 4.21 -20.53 -5.66
C ASP A 71 3.24 -20.52 -4.47
N ARG A 72 2.41 -19.47 -4.35
CA ARG A 72 1.38 -19.36 -3.33
C ARG A 72 0.29 -20.39 -3.57
N ARG A 73 -0.22 -20.97 -2.48
CA ARG A 73 -1.45 -21.77 -2.50
C ARG A 73 -2.65 -20.86 -2.41
N VAL A 74 -3.56 -21.02 -3.37
CA VAL A 74 -4.81 -20.27 -3.51
C VAL A 74 -5.95 -21.25 -3.72
N THR A 75 -7.17 -20.80 -3.50
CA THR A 75 -8.36 -21.65 -3.66
C THR A 75 -9.15 -21.22 -4.88
N LEU A 76 -9.54 -22.18 -5.72
CA LEU A 76 -10.46 -21.93 -6.83
C LEU A 76 -11.86 -21.66 -6.29
N VAL A 77 -12.48 -20.56 -6.71
CA VAL A 77 -13.81 -20.14 -6.24
C VAL A 77 -14.91 -21.13 -6.63
N GLU A 78 -14.84 -21.70 -7.82
CA GLU A 78 -15.89 -22.57 -8.36
C GLU A 78 -15.91 -23.96 -7.71
N SER A 79 -14.72 -24.51 -7.41
CA SER A 79 -14.56 -25.91 -6.98
C SER A 79 -14.07 -26.07 -5.55
N ASP A 80 -13.73 -24.97 -4.87
CA ASP A 80 -13.09 -24.95 -3.55
C ASP A 80 -11.78 -25.77 -3.48
N GLU A 81 -11.14 -25.96 -4.64
CA GLU A 81 -9.92 -26.76 -4.76
C GLU A 81 -8.68 -25.90 -4.52
N GLU A 82 -7.76 -26.39 -3.68
CA GLU A 82 -6.45 -25.75 -3.47
C GLU A 82 -5.54 -25.96 -4.70
N VAL A 83 -5.01 -24.87 -5.22
CA VAL A 83 -4.12 -24.83 -6.38
C VAL A 83 -2.88 -23.98 -6.08
N THR A 84 -1.79 -24.24 -6.78
CA THR A 84 -0.54 -23.47 -6.67
C THR A 84 -0.43 -22.49 -7.83
N VAL A 85 -0.12 -21.22 -7.54
CA VAL A 85 0.14 -20.19 -8.54
C VAL A 85 1.50 -20.43 -9.18
N LEU A 86 1.54 -20.52 -10.51
CA LEU A 86 2.77 -20.74 -11.28
C LEU A 86 3.21 -19.49 -12.05
N ASP A 87 2.26 -18.72 -12.58
CA ASP A 87 2.54 -17.50 -13.35
C ASP A 87 1.35 -16.53 -13.28
N LEU A 88 1.60 -15.27 -13.63
CA LEU A 88 0.62 -14.19 -13.66
C LEU A 88 0.69 -13.45 -15.00
N SER A 89 -0.47 -13.28 -15.63
CA SER A 89 -0.60 -12.43 -16.83
C SER A 89 -0.61 -10.98 -16.41
N VAL A 90 0.22 -10.16 -17.05
CA VAL A 90 0.29 -8.71 -16.84
C VAL A 90 -0.09 -8.03 -18.16
N HIS A 91 -1.04 -7.10 -18.12
CA HIS A 91 -1.42 -6.35 -19.30
C HIS A 91 -1.57 -4.85 -19.00
N GLN A 92 -1.38 -4.02 -20.03
CA GLN A 92 -1.58 -2.58 -19.94
C GLN A 92 -3.01 -2.22 -20.36
N LEU A 93 -3.69 -1.44 -19.52
CA LEU A 93 -4.98 -0.84 -19.82
C LEU A 93 -4.80 0.37 -20.75
N PRO A 94 -5.31 0.34 -22.00
CA PRO A 94 -5.08 1.38 -23.00
C PRO A 94 -5.55 2.77 -22.55
N ALA A 95 -6.69 2.83 -21.86
CA ALA A 95 -7.34 4.09 -21.49
C ALA A 95 -6.60 4.88 -20.40
N ARG A 96 -5.80 4.22 -19.54
CA ARG A 96 -5.21 4.85 -18.35
C ARG A 96 -3.69 4.71 -18.25
N ARG A 97 -3.04 3.99 -19.19
CA ARG A 97 -1.63 3.58 -19.09
C ARG A 97 -1.31 2.86 -17.77
N GLU A 98 -2.33 2.33 -17.13
CA GLU A 98 -2.23 1.51 -15.94
C GLU A 98 -1.89 0.08 -16.35
N TRP A 99 -1.24 -0.66 -15.47
CA TRP A 99 -0.93 -2.07 -15.67
C TRP A 99 -1.65 -2.87 -14.61
N GLU A 100 -2.20 -4.02 -14.98
CA GLU A 100 -2.88 -4.91 -14.03
C GLU A 100 -2.64 -6.39 -14.34
N ILE A 101 -2.87 -7.23 -13.33
CA ILE A 101 -2.82 -8.68 -13.45
C ILE A 101 -4.24 -9.22 -13.63
N ASP A 102 -4.57 -9.68 -14.84
CA ASP A 102 -5.90 -10.20 -15.18
C ASP A 102 -6.04 -11.71 -14.97
N ARG A 103 -4.97 -12.47 -15.19
CA ARG A 103 -5.03 -13.93 -15.18
C ARG A 103 -3.95 -14.56 -14.32
N VAL A 104 -4.27 -15.74 -13.82
CA VAL A 104 -3.42 -16.54 -12.96
C VAL A 104 -3.28 -17.91 -13.62
N PHE A 105 -2.05 -18.32 -13.89
CA PHE A 105 -1.75 -19.68 -14.29
C PHE A 105 -1.54 -20.52 -13.03
N VAL A 106 -2.36 -21.52 -12.83
CA VAL A 106 -2.38 -22.34 -11.61
C VAL A 106 -2.20 -23.81 -11.94
N ARG A 107 -1.78 -24.58 -10.94
CA ARG A 107 -1.69 -26.04 -11.00
C ARG A 107 -2.42 -26.67 -9.83
N LYS A 108 -3.32 -27.60 -10.15
CA LYS A 108 -4.04 -28.41 -9.16
C LYS A 108 -3.09 -29.36 -8.44
N GLY A 109 -3.29 -29.47 -7.12
CA GLY A 109 -2.63 -30.49 -6.30
C GLY A 109 -3.09 -31.90 -6.69
N LYS A 110 -2.27 -32.92 -6.47
CA LYS A 110 -2.65 -34.30 -6.77
C LYS A 110 -3.46 -34.88 -5.62
N LYS A 111 -4.71 -35.29 -5.85
CA LYS A 111 -5.43 -36.20 -4.94
C LYS A 111 -4.85 -37.61 -5.09
N GLY A 112 -3.88 -37.96 -4.24
CA GLY A 112 -3.42 -39.35 -4.03
C GLY A 112 -1.94 -39.65 -4.30
N GLY A 113 -1.23 -40.07 -3.25
CA GLY A 113 -0.08 -41.00 -3.26
C GLY A 113 1.26 -40.52 -3.81
N ALA A 114 2.31 -40.65 -3.01
CA ALA A 114 3.71 -40.21 -3.22
C ALA A 114 4.46 -40.77 -4.45
N PHE A 115 3.81 -41.53 -5.36
CA PHE A 115 4.50 -42.37 -6.35
C PHE A 115 4.18 -42.11 -7.83
N ARG A 116 3.44 -41.05 -8.21
CA ARG A 116 3.26 -40.69 -9.64
C ARG A 116 3.95 -39.37 -9.97
N ARG A 117 5.13 -39.44 -10.61
CA ARG A 117 5.94 -38.33 -11.18
C ARG A 117 5.28 -37.50 -12.31
N GLY A 118 3.95 -37.47 -12.41
CA GLY A 118 3.24 -36.64 -13.40
C GLY A 118 2.91 -35.26 -12.82
N LYS A 119 3.21 -34.19 -13.56
CA LYS A 119 2.77 -32.81 -13.25
C LYS A 119 1.23 -32.79 -13.11
N GLY A 120 0.70 -32.16 -12.06
CA GLY A 120 -0.75 -31.94 -11.89
C GLY A 120 -1.33 -31.11 -13.04
N GLU A 121 -2.65 -31.19 -13.24
CA GLU A 121 -3.35 -30.40 -14.25
C GLU A 121 -3.09 -28.90 -14.02
N ALA A 122 -2.70 -28.20 -15.09
CA ALA A 122 -2.46 -26.77 -15.06
C ALA A 122 -3.46 -26.06 -15.97
N LEU A 123 -3.99 -24.94 -15.49
CA LEU A 123 -4.96 -24.14 -16.20
C LEU A 123 -4.74 -22.65 -15.93
N THR A 124 -5.19 -21.82 -16.86
CA THR A 124 -5.22 -20.36 -16.68
C THR A 124 -6.64 -19.94 -16.31
N VAL A 125 -6.76 -19.17 -15.24
CA VAL A 125 -8.04 -18.64 -14.74
C VAL A 125 -7.98 -17.13 -14.62
N GLU A 126 -9.15 -16.50 -14.63
CA GLU A 126 -9.27 -15.07 -14.31
C GLU A 126 -8.86 -14.81 -12.85
N TRP A 127 -8.30 -13.65 -12.56
CA TRP A 127 -7.87 -13.26 -11.21
C TRP A 127 -9.00 -13.41 -10.17
N SER A 128 -10.24 -13.09 -10.57
CA SER A 128 -11.41 -13.18 -9.70
C SER A 128 -11.84 -14.61 -9.37
N ALA A 129 -11.37 -15.61 -10.12
CA ALA A 129 -11.69 -17.02 -9.95
C ALA A 129 -10.86 -17.71 -8.86
N VAL A 130 -9.93 -16.99 -8.23
CA VAL A 130 -9.11 -17.48 -7.11
C VAL A 130 -9.21 -16.59 -5.88
N THR A 131 -9.09 -17.20 -4.70
CA THR A 131 -9.01 -16.52 -3.40
C THR A 131 -7.74 -16.93 -2.65
N GLY A 132 -7.40 -16.22 -1.58
CA GLY A 132 -6.22 -16.52 -0.76
C GLY A 132 -4.99 -15.67 -1.07
N PHE A 133 -5.07 -14.74 -2.04
CA PHE A 133 -4.18 -13.58 -2.13
C PHE A 133 -4.57 -12.57 -1.05
N SER A 134 -4.36 -12.91 0.22
CA SER A 134 -4.71 -12.03 1.33
C SER A 134 -3.65 -10.95 1.50
N LEU A 135 -4.11 -9.70 1.61
CA LEU A 135 -3.38 -8.66 2.33
C LEU A 135 -3.27 -9.12 3.78
N GLU A 136 -2.11 -9.04 4.42
CA GLU A 136 -2.04 -9.22 5.88
C GLU A 136 -3.06 -8.28 6.54
N GLU A 137 -3.96 -8.85 7.33
CA GLU A 137 -5.15 -8.23 7.93
C GLU A 137 -4.88 -6.95 8.74
N GLN A 138 -3.61 -6.68 9.09
CA GLN A 138 -3.24 -5.55 9.92
C GLN A 138 -3.54 -4.18 9.26
N GLY A 139 -3.57 -4.10 7.93
CA GLY A 139 -3.90 -2.86 7.21
C GLY A 139 -5.39 -2.69 6.92
N GLN A 140 -6.09 -3.77 6.56
CA GLN A 140 -7.51 -3.72 6.20
C GLN A 140 -8.41 -3.47 7.40
N GLY A 141 -7.99 -3.90 8.60
CA GLY A 141 -8.67 -3.51 9.84
C GLY A 141 -8.78 -1.99 9.96
N ALA A 142 -7.66 -1.27 9.79
CA ALA A 142 -7.65 0.19 9.87
C ALA A 142 -8.37 0.88 8.70
N GLU A 143 -8.27 0.37 7.46
CA GLU A 143 -8.94 0.97 6.29
C GLU A 143 -10.47 0.75 6.30
N ASN A 144 -10.96 -0.44 6.69
CA ASN A 144 -12.41 -0.64 6.91
C ASN A 144 -12.93 0.21 8.06
N LEU A 145 -12.14 0.33 9.15
CA LEU A 145 -12.47 1.21 10.26
C LEU A 145 -12.50 2.67 9.80
N LEU A 146 -11.53 3.12 8.99
CA LEU A 146 -11.50 4.47 8.43
C LEU A 146 -12.70 4.76 7.54
N ALA A 147 -13.05 3.85 6.62
CA ALA A 147 -14.24 3.99 5.78
C ALA A 147 -15.54 4.03 6.60
N THR A 148 -15.59 3.32 7.73
CA THR A 148 -16.71 3.39 8.69
C THR A 148 -16.69 4.72 9.45
N PHE A 149 -15.51 5.23 9.81
CA PHE A 149 -15.31 6.49 10.54
C PHE A 149 -15.60 7.73 9.70
N GLU A 150 -15.34 7.70 8.39
CA GLU A 150 -15.71 8.76 7.45
C GLU A 150 -17.23 8.97 7.36
N GLN A 151 -18.03 7.96 7.70
CA GLN A 151 -19.49 8.02 7.72
C GLN A 151 -20.05 8.49 9.07
N LEU A 152 -19.22 8.59 10.11
CA LEU A 152 -19.64 9.07 11.43
C LEU A 152 -19.61 10.59 11.50
N ARG A 153 -20.54 11.17 12.27
CA ARG A 153 -20.46 12.60 12.60
C ARG A 153 -19.25 12.82 13.52
N PRO A 154 -18.62 14.02 13.49
CA PRO A 154 -17.41 14.30 14.27
C PRO A 154 -17.52 14.00 15.78
N ALA A 155 -18.70 14.25 16.39
CA ALA A 155 -18.94 13.94 17.79
C ALA A 155 -18.93 12.44 18.09
N ASP A 156 -19.46 11.64 17.17
CA ASP A 156 -19.56 10.19 17.30
C ASP A 156 -18.16 9.54 17.08
N LEU A 157 -17.38 10.07 16.12
CA LEU A 157 -15.99 9.65 15.89
C LEU A 157 -15.08 9.93 17.10
N ALA A 158 -15.17 11.13 17.68
CA ALA A 158 -14.38 11.49 18.87
C ALA A 158 -14.66 10.55 20.05
N ASN A 159 -15.93 10.16 20.24
CA ASN A 159 -16.32 9.24 21.31
C ASN A 159 -15.72 7.84 21.08
N VAL A 160 -15.78 7.33 19.84
CA VAL A 160 -15.15 6.05 19.47
C VAL A 160 -13.63 6.08 19.70
N LEU A 161 -12.95 7.14 19.28
CA LEU A 161 -11.49 7.30 19.49
C LEU A 161 -11.11 7.34 20.98
N HIS A 162 -11.95 7.94 21.83
CA HIS A 162 -11.76 7.97 23.28
C HIS A 162 -11.85 6.57 23.91
N HIS A 163 -12.75 5.72 23.43
CA HIS A 163 -12.92 4.36 23.95
C HIS A 163 -11.88 3.35 23.43
N LEU A 164 -11.23 3.63 22.31
CA LEU A 164 -10.20 2.77 21.71
C LEU A 164 -8.77 3.03 22.22
N SER A 165 -8.56 4.01 23.09
CA SER A 165 -7.22 4.40 23.58
C SER A 165 -6.97 3.94 25.02
N PRO A 166 -6.31 2.79 25.30
CA PRO A 166 -5.90 2.45 26.67
C PRO A 166 -4.72 3.29 27.23
N SER A 167 -4.14 4.24 26.47
CA SER A 167 -2.93 4.95 26.93
C SER A 167 -2.72 6.39 26.44
N ALA A 168 -3.73 7.06 25.89
CA ALA A 168 -3.58 8.46 25.42
C ALA A 168 -4.02 9.52 26.45
N ALA A 169 -4.59 9.13 27.60
CA ALA A 169 -5.08 10.08 28.60
C ALA A 169 -3.99 10.72 29.49
N ARG A 170 -2.71 10.36 29.31
CA ARG A 170 -1.60 10.85 30.17
C ARG A 170 -0.76 11.99 29.57
N ARG A 171 -1.13 12.54 28.40
CA ARG A 171 -0.34 13.54 27.67
C ARG A 171 -1.10 14.82 27.29
N TRP A 172 -2.29 15.05 27.82
CA TRP A 172 -2.97 16.35 27.66
C TRP A 172 -3.17 16.98 29.03
N PRO A 173 -2.58 18.15 29.33
CA PRO A 173 -2.89 18.85 30.55
C PRO A 173 -4.33 19.39 30.45
N PRO A 174 -5.16 19.29 31.50
CA PRO A 174 -6.49 19.90 31.48
C PRO A 174 -6.34 21.43 31.31
N PRO A 175 -7.28 22.10 30.62
CA PRO A 175 -7.30 23.55 30.58
C PRO A 175 -7.43 24.08 32.00
N SER A 176 -6.50 24.95 32.41
CA SER A 176 -6.53 25.60 33.71
C SER A 176 -7.78 26.47 33.81
N THR A 177 -8.72 26.07 34.67
CA THR A 177 -9.78 26.95 35.16
C THR A 177 -9.16 27.98 36.08
N THR A 178 -8.78 29.14 35.54
CA THR A 178 -8.53 30.34 36.34
C THR A 178 -9.82 31.15 36.41
N THR A 179 -10.58 30.88 37.46
CA THR A 179 -11.54 31.83 38.03
C THR A 179 -10.74 32.99 38.63
N GLY A 180 -10.82 34.17 38.03
CA GLY A 180 -10.20 35.39 38.52
C GLY A 180 -10.92 36.62 37.98
N SER A 181 -11.67 37.28 38.85
CA SER A 181 -12.55 38.44 38.61
C SER A 181 -11.80 39.69 38.11
N PRO A 182 -12.49 40.70 37.52
CA PRO A 182 -11.91 41.73 36.69
C PRO A 182 -11.52 42.96 37.50
N THR A 183 -10.26 43.41 37.44
CA THR A 183 -9.92 44.79 37.83
C THR A 183 -8.63 45.27 37.17
N SER A 184 -8.68 46.52 36.71
CA SER A 184 -7.56 47.39 36.31
C SER A 184 -7.03 47.26 34.86
N TRP A 185 -7.79 47.85 33.93
CA TRP A 185 -7.18 48.56 32.81
C TRP A 185 -6.88 50.00 33.24
N ARG A 186 -5.65 50.29 33.65
CA ARG A 186 -5.11 51.66 33.64
C ARG A 186 -3.61 51.66 33.35
N SER A 187 -3.30 52.29 32.21
CA SER A 187 -2.26 53.30 32.06
C SER A 187 -0.79 52.90 32.19
N CYS A 188 -0.07 52.91 31.07
CA CYS A 188 1.30 53.40 31.03
C CYS A 188 1.54 54.30 29.81
N PRO A 189 2.44 55.30 29.91
CA PRO A 189 2.29 56.58 29.24
C PRO A 189 3.13 56.72 27.96
N ARG A 190 2.67 57.64 27.10
CA ARG A 190 3.43 58.23 25.99
C ARG A 190 4.75 58.80 26.50
N THR A 191 5.85 58.48 25.82
CA THR A 191 7.08 59.27 25.86
C THR A 191 7.41 59.76 24.45
N THR A 192 7.23 61.06 24.26
CA THR A 192 7.72 61.86 23.15
C THR A 192 9.19 62.21 23.42
N ARG A 193 10.08 62.06 22.44
CA ARG A 193 11.25 62.94 22.32
C ARG A 193 11.65 63.14 20.85
N SER A 194 11.60 64.40 20.44
CA SER A 194 12.27 65.02 19.29
C SER A 194 13.81 64.98 19.51
N ARG A 195 14.73 65.24 18.57
CA ARG A 195 14.78 66.08 17.37
C ARG A 195 16.14 65.82 16.66
N SER A 196 16.31 66.38 15.45
CA SER A 196 17.59 66.91 14.88
C SER A 196 18.32 66.13 13.76
N SER A 197 17.93 66.42 12.51
CA SER A 197 18.67 66.98 11.35
C SER A 197 20.18 66.79 11.10
N ALA A 198 20.46 66.81 9.77
CA ALA A 198 21.69 67.09 9.00
C ALA A 198 22.51 65.85 8.60
N SER A 199 22.88 65.62 7.33
CA SER A 199 23.01 66.48 6.14
C SER A 199 22.53 65.76 4.87
#